data_AF-A0A5K8A675-F1
#
_entry.id   AF-A0A5K8A675-F1
#
_cell.length_a   1.000
_cell.length_b   1.000
_cell.length_c   1.000
_cell.angle_alpha   90.00
_cell.angle_beta   90.00
_cell.angle_gamma   90.00
#
_symmetry.space_group_name_H-M   'P 1'
#
loop_
_entity.id
_entity.type
_entity.pdbx_description
1 polymer ?
#
loop_
_entity_poly.entity_id
_entity_poly.type
_entity_poly.pdbx_seq_one_letter_code
_entity_poly.pdbx_strand_id
1 'polypeptide(L)'
;MNDNHAQINPVCQQMLNCRLTGNITPISWFRNILTGSGKPDVVAIILLSDIVYWYTPVMTRDEHTGDVIGIQQKFQADKLQKTYQEYADIFSFSKNQIKNAIDNLVSQNLITREFRHIKTGSGLAITNVMYIEPNIENIIKISNKSRSPQKAGGYPPKKLGDIPPKSSGISPQKNGGPPPKKFGVIPPKNGGTYTETTTEITTETTTTTTEAAAVDLRNRFPKSIRSRIPRIYQDHRDVLASIDAYLKTHGKSYVTTELDYAIHNSTKNGGFPAFLKRSLENGWGAEDLKVLQAAQKEQRILERRQKERDLEALRAEQERLADIEKWDRQIDQKVQETLECISPTELNRIKTEAWEQAEKKTPSLKGQTSQELAAAKEKLSTLSDPERKSLLEVAKAAVRASIGNLLGENHPGFHRAVDSQVLKEIQERYPLHTPLTDLWKERVKTESDRILKVMVIRNYGLLKSQTVGDSP
;
A
#
# COMPACT_ATOMS: atom_id res chain seq x y z
N MET A 1 -45.67 24.51 -9.82
CA MET A 1 -44.84 23.36 -9.43
C MET A 1 -43.75 23.94 -8.54
N ASN A 2 -43.82 23.70 -7.23
CA ASN A 2 -42.86 24.26 -6.28
C ASN A 2 -41.62 23.37 -6.25
N ASP A 3 -40.56 23.82 -6.92
CA ASP A 3 -39.22 23.25 -6.80
C ASP A 3 -38.63 23.63 -5.44
N ASN A 4 -39.01 22.88 -4.41
CA ASN A 4 -38.27 22.83 -3.15
C ASN A 4 -36.98 22.04 -3.37
N HIS A 5 -36.01 22.61 -4.08
CA HIS A 5 -34.64 22.13 -4.02
C HIS A 5 -34.07 22.53 -2.66
N ALA A 6 -34.25 21.63 -1.68
CA ALA A 6 -33.62 21.79 -0.37
C ALA A 6 -32.12 21.99 -0.58
N GLN A 7 -31.60 23.13 -0.11
CA GLN A 7 -30.18 23.46 -0.19
C GLN A 7 -29.37 22.36 0.50
N ILE A 8 -28.66 21.55 -0.29
CA ILE A 8 -27.84 20.46 0.22
C ILE A 8 -26.70 21.04 1.06
N ASN A 9 -26.35 20.36 2.16
CA ASN A 9 -25.22 20.76 3.00
C ASN A 9 -23.94 20.81 2.13
N PRO A 10 -23.15 21.92 2.15
CA PRO A 10 -21.94 22.05 1.35
C PRO A 10 -20.93 20.91 1.53
N VAL A 11 -20.84 20.30 2.71
CA VAL A 11 -19.98 19.14 2.98
C VAL A 11 -20.51 17.89 2.28
N CYS A 12 -21.82 17.68 2.23
CA CYS A 12 -22.43 16.60 1.44
C CYS A 12 -22.17 16.79 -0.05
N GLN A 13 -22.12 18.04 -0.53
CA GLN A 13 -21.79 18.35 -1.92
C GLN A 13 -20.32 18.04 -2.25
N GLN A 14 -19.40 18.32 -1.32
CA GLN A 14 -17.99 17.89 -1.46
C GLN A 14 -17.87 16.36 -1.51
N MET A 15 -18.70 15.67 -0.75
CA MET A 15 -18.68 14.22 -0.66
C MET A 15 -19.07 13.52 -1.98
N LEU A 16 -19.80 14.20 -2.88
CA LEU A 16 -20.09 13.71 -4.23
C LEU A 16 -18.83 13.47 -5.08
N ASN A 17 -17.75 14.22 -4.81
CA ASN A 17 -16.49 14.11 -5.54
C ASN A 17 -15.44 13.27 -4.80
N CYS A 18 -15.79 12.68 -3.65
CA CYS A 18 -14.87 11.91 -2.83
C CYS A 18 -15.05 10.41 -3.08
N ARG A 19 -14.06 9.76 -3.71
CA ARG A 19 -14.08 8.33 -3.99
C ARG A 19 -13.44 7.56 -2.84
N LEU A 20 -14.24 7.24 -1.82
CA LEU A 20 -13.80 6.35 -0.74
C LEU A 20 -13.89 4.90 -1.18
N THR A 21 -12.86 4.12 -0.83
CA THR A 21 -12.80 2.67 -1.05
C THR A 21 -12.76 1.96 0.30
N GLY A 22 -13.46 0.84 0.42
CA GLY A 22 -13.44 0.04 1.65
C GLY A 22 -14.40 -1.13 1.60
N ASN A 23 -14.37 -1.94 2.66
CA ASN A 23 -15.24 -3.09 2.82
C ASN A 23 -16.69 -2.64 3.10
N ILE A 24 -17.67 -3.33 2.51
CA ILE A 24 -19.09 -2.98 2.65
C ILE A 24 -19.67 -3.71 3.87
N THR A 25 -20.15 -2.93 4.84
CA THR A 25 -20.76 -3.48 6.06
C THR A 25 -22.21 -3.02 6.19
N PRO A 26 -23.19 -3.88 5.87
CA PRO A 26 -24.60 -3.60 6.11
C PRO A 26 -24.92 -3.31 7.58
N ILE A 27 -25.70 -2.26 7.84
CA ILE A 27 -26.09 -1.86 9.20
C ILE A 27 -26.88 -2.96 9.93
N SER A 28 -27.59 -3.81 9.17
CA SER A 28 -28.34 -4.96 9.69
C SER A 28 -27.44 -5.99 10.37
N TRP A 29 -26.15 -6.07 10.01
CA TRP A 29 -25.23 -7.03 10.63
C TRP A 29 -25.00 -6.74 12.12
N PHE A 30 -24.96 -5.47 12.53
CA PHE A 30 -24.86 -5.09 13.95
C PHE A 30 -26.03 -5.58 14.79
N ARG A 31 -27.17 -5.93 14.18
CA ARG A 31 -28.34 -6.45 14.89
C ARG A 31 -28.46 -7.97 14.85
N ASN A 32 -27.79 -8.61 13.89
CA ASN A 32 -27.94 -10.05 13.64
C ASN A 32 -26.70 -10.85 14.04
N ILE A 33 -25.50 -10.25 13.97
CA ILE A 33 -24.24 -10.88 14.36
C ILE A 33 -23.94 -10.47 15.80
N LEU A 34 -24.41 -11.30 16.73
CA LEU A 34 -24.33 -11.04 18.16
C LEU A 34 -23.32 -11.99 18.84
N THR A 35 -22.71 -11.53 19.91
CA THR A 35 -21.93 -12.37 20.83
C THR A 35 -22.87 -13.23 21.67
N GLY A 36 -22.33 -14.21 22.42
CA GLY A 36 -23.12 -15.01 23.37
C GLY A 36 -23.85 -14.21 24.46
N SER A 37 -23.51 -12.93 24.65
CA SER A 37 -24.20 -12.00 25.55
C SER A 37 -25.33 -11.19 24.89
N GLY A 38 -25.62 -11.44 23.62
CA GLY A 38 -26.65 -10.72 22.85
C GLY A 38 -26.24 -9.32 22.37
N LYS A 39 -24.99 -8.90 22.63
CA LYS A 39 -24.43 -7.63 22.11
C LYS A 39 -23.81 -7.81 20.73
N PRO A 40 -23.78 -6.78 19.86
CA PRO A 40 -23.16 -6.86 18.54
C PRO A 40 -21.70 -7.30 18.61
N ASP A 41 -21.32 -8.28 17.80
CA ASP A 41 -19.93 -8.72 17.67
C ASP A 41 -19.24 -7.91 16.57
N VAL A 42 -18.68 -6.76 16.95
CA VAL A 42 -18.04 -5.83 16.01
C VAL A 42 -16.85 -6.47 15.30
N VAL A 43 -16.10 -7.34 15.99
CA VAL A 43 -14.94 -8.02 15.40
C VAL A 43 -15.41 -9.00 14.32
N ALA A 44 -16.43 -9.80 14.61
CA ALA A 44 -17.03 -10.70 13.62
C ALA A 44 -17.59 -9.96 12.40
N ILE A 45 -18.24 -8.81 12.62
CA ILE A 45 -18.79 -7.97 11.55
C ILE A 45 -17.68 -7.44 10.62
N ILE A 46 -16.57 -6.95 11.19
CA ILE A 46 -15.42 -6.47 10.42
C ILE A 46 -14.80 -7.60 9.60
N LEU A 47 -14.59 -8.77 10.22
CA LEU A 47 -14.03 -9.94 9.54
C LEU A 47 -14.92 -10.44 8.41
N LEU A 48 -16.24 -10.52 8.63
CA LEU A 48 -17.19 -10.92 7.59
C LEU A 48 -17.16 -9.94 6.40
N SER A 49 -17.04 -8.64 6.66
CA SER A 49 -16.95 -7.60 5.64
C SER A 49 -15.71 -7.78 4.74
N ASP A 50 -14.56 -8.11 5.34
CA ASP A 50 -13.33 -8.42 4.61
C ASP A 50 -13.44 -9.72 3.81
N ILE A 51 -13.97 -10.78 4.41
CA ILE A 51 -14.18 -12.07 3.73
C ILE A 51 -15.08 -11.88 2.50
N VAL A 52 -16.20 -11.17 2.64
CA VAL A 52 -17.11 -10.87 1.52
C VAL A 52 -16.43 -10.04 0.44
N TYR A 53 -15.57 -9.08 0.82
CA TYR A 53 -14.79 -8.31 -0.13
C TYR A 53 -13.88 -9.21 -1.00
N TRP A 54 -13.15 -10.16 -0.40
CA TRP A 54 -12.29 -11.09 -1.16
C TRP A 54 -13.07 -11.97 -2.14
N TYR A 55 -14.29 -12.35 -1.79
CA TYR A 55 -15.20 -13.13 -2.65
C TYR A 55 -16.01 -12.27 -3.63
N THR A 56 -15.89 -10.95 -3.58
CA THR A 56 -16.55 -10.07 -4.56
C THR A 56 -15.73 -10.08 -5.85
N PRO A 57 -16.29 -10.53 -6.99
CA PRO A 57 -15.55 -10.65 -8.23
C PRO A 57 -15.13 -9.29 -8.78
N VAL A 58 -13.98 -9.26 -9.46
CA VAL A 58 -13.54 -8.10 -10.24
C VAL A 58 -14.07 -8.27 -11.66
N MET A 59 -14.91 -7.33 -12.09
CA MET A 59 -15.42 -7.27 -13.45
C MET A 59 -14.44 -6.48 -14.31
N THR A 60 -13.70 -7.18 -15.17
CA THR A 60 -12.89 -6.54 -16.21
C THR A 60 -13.84 -6.11 -17.32
N ARG A 61 -13.83 -4.82 -17.67
CA ARG A 61 -14.70 -4.25 -18.72
C ARG A 61 -13.89 -3.80 -19.91
N ASP A 62 -14.49 -3.91 -21.09
CA ASP A 62 -13.93 -3.40 -22.34
C ASP A 62 -13.93 -1.88 -22.30
N GLU A 63 -12.77 -1.28 -22.55
CA GLU A 63 -12.60 0.18 -22.52
C GLU A 63 -13.38 0.87 -23.66
N HIS A 64 -13.69 0.15 -24.73
CA HIS A 64 -14.35 0.67 -25.92
C HIS A 64 -15.87 0.45 -25.92
N THR A 65 -16.36 -0.68 -25.40
CA THR A 65 -17.80 -0.98 -25.38
C THR A 65 -18.44 -0.85 -24.00
N GLY A 66 -17.65 -0.90 -22.92
CA GLY A 66 -18.15 -0.95 -21.56
C GLY A 66 -18.70 -2.32 -21.14
N ASP A 67 -18.65 -3.32 -22.04
CA ASP A 67 -19.11 -4.67 -21.78
C ASP A 67 -18.18 -5.41 -20.83
N VAL A 68 -18.70 -6.35 -20.04
CA VAL A 68 -17.90 -7.16 -19.12
C VAL A 68 -17.13 -8.21 -19.93
N ILE A 69 -15.81 -8.01 -20.12
CA ILE A 69 -14.89 -8.94 -20.80
C ILE A 69 -14.62 -10.17 -19.93
N GLY A 70 -14.58 -10.02 -18.61
CA GLY A 70 -14.21 -11.12 -17.73
C GLY A 70 -14.57 -10.92 -16.27
N ILE A 71 -14.73 -12.04 -15.58
CA ILE A 71 -14.99 -12.11 -14.14
C ILE A 71 -13.78 -12.81 -13.51
N GLN A 72 -13.07 -12.13 -12.62
CA GLN A 72 -11.89 -12.67 -11.95
C GLN A 72 -12.06 -12.67 -10.42
N GLN A 73 -11.56 -13.72 -9.76
CA GLN A 73 -11.46 -13.78 -8.29
C GLN A 73 -10.15 -13.14 -7.81
N LYS A 74 -10.13 -12.68 -6.55
CA LYS A 74 -9.01 -11.90 -5.98
C LYS A 74 -7.91 -12.76 -5.33
N PHE A 75 -8.10 -14.07 -5.22
CA PHE A 75 -7.17 -15.00 -4.59
C PHE A 75 -6.96 -16.25 -5.47
N GLN A 76 -5.84 -16.95 -5.26
CA GLN A 76 -5.39 -18.03 -6.15
C GLN A 76 -5.94 -19.41 -5.79
N ALA A 77 -6.24 -19.65 -4.51
CA ALA A 77 -6.79 -20.92 -4.06
C ALA A 77 -8.31 -21.03 -4.33
N ASP A 78 -8.88 -22.20 -4.06
CA ASP A 78 -10.32 -22.45 -4.15
C ASP A 78 -11.11 -21.76 -3.03
N LYS A 79 -10.50 -21.58 -1.86
CA LYS A 79 -11.05 -20.80 -0.73
C LYS A 79 -10.07 -19.75 -0.24
N LEU A 80 -10.59 -18.72 0.43
CA LEU A 80 -9.75 -17.66 0.98
C LEU A 80 -8.81 -18.22 2.05
N GLN A 81 -7.52 -18.20 1.76
CA GLN A 81 -6.46 -18.60 2.69
C GLN A 81 -6.06 -17.41 3.56
N LYS A 82 -6.20 -17.55 4.88
CA LYS A 82 -5.80 -16.53 5.86
C LYS A 82 -5.31 -17.17 7.15
N THR A 83 -4.52 -16.46 7.93
CA THR A 83 -4.20 -16.88 9.30
C THR A 83 -4.87 -15.98 10.34
N TYR A 84 -5.08 -16.51 11.56
CA TYR A 84 -5.58 -15.69 12.68
C TYR A 84 -4.64 -14.53 13.01
N GLN A 85 -3.34 -14.71 12.80
CA GLN A 85 -2.34 -13.68 13.08
C GLN A 85 -2.42 -12.56 12.05
N GLU A 86 -2.55 -12.88 10.75
CA GLU A 86 -2.76 -11.88 9.71
C GLU A 86 -3.96 -10.98 10.00
N TYR A 87 -5.09 -11.56 10.41
CA TYR A 87 -6.27 -10.77 10.79
C TYR A 87 -6.05 -9.94 12.05
N ALA A 88 -5.30 -10.47 13.02
CA ALA A 88 -4.94 -9.75 14.23
C ALA A 88 -4.09 -8.51 13.90
N ASP A 89 -3.13 -8.66 13.00
CA ASP A 89 -2.21 -7.60 12.58
C ASP A 89 -2.94 -6.52 11.75
N ILE A 90 -3.79 -6.92 10.79
CA ILE A 90 -4.53 -6.00 9.92
C ILE A 90 -5.52 -5.14 10.72
N PHE A 91 -6.31 -5.76 11.61
CA PHE A 91 -7.38 -5.08 12.33
C PHE A 91 -6.99 -4.65 13.75
N SER A 92 -5.73 -4.87 14.16
CA SER A 92 -5.21 -4.50 15.48
C SER A 92 -6.02 -5.09 16.65
N PHE A 93 -6.51 -6.32 16.50
CA PHE A 93 -7.16 -7.10 17.56
C PHE A 93 -6.23 -8.20 18.08
N SER A 94 -6.46 -8.68 19.29
CA SER A 94 -5.74 -9.86 19.76
C SER A 94 -6.13 -11.11 18.95
N LYS A 95 -5.20 -12.04 18.76
CA LYS A 95 -5.45 -13.33 18.10
C LYS A 95 -6.64 -14.09 18.69
N ASN A 96 -6.87 -13.97 20.00
CA ASN A 96 -8.02 -14.58 20.68
C ASN A 96 -9.34 -13.91 20.29
N GLN A 97 -9.37 -12.58 20.13
CA GLN A 97 -10.57 -11.88 19.64
C GLN A 97 -10.90 -12.30 18.21
N ILE A 98 -9.89 -12.40 17.33
CA ILE A 98 -10.10 -12.90 15.96
C ILE A 98 -10.63 -14.33 15.97
N LYS A 99 -10.01 -15.21 16.76
CA LYS A 99 -10.45 -16.61 16.85
C LYS A 99 -11.89 -16.72 17.33
N ASN A 100 -12.24 -16.03 18.41
CA ASN A 100 -13.59 -16.03 18.97
C ASN A 100 -14.62 -15.47 17.97
N ALA A 101 -14.25 -14.42 17.23
CA ALA A 101 -15.10 -13.83 16.20
C ALA A 101 -15.33 -14.79 15.03
N ILE A 102 -14.29 -15.47 14.55
CA ILE A 102 -14.41 -16.50 13.51
C ILE A 102 -15.24 -17.68 14.02
N ASP A 103 -15.03 -18.14 15.24
CA ASP A 103 -15.85 -19.20 15.86
C ASP A 103 -17.33 -18.78 15.94
N ASN A 104 -17.62 -17.50 16.23
CA ASN A 104 -18.98 -16.96 16.24
C ASN A 104 -19.60 -16.90 14.84
N LEU A 105 -18.84 -16.50 13.81
CA LEU A 105 -19.33 -16.51 12.43
C LEU A 105 -19.63 -17.93 11.93
N VAL A 106 -18.81 -18.91 12.32
CA VAL A 106 -19.03 -20.33 12.02
C VAL A 106 -20.26 -20.85 12.75
N SER A 107 -20.42 -20.55 14.05
CA SER A 107 -21.58 -21.01 14.83
C SER A 107 -22.91 -20.46 14.32
N GLN A 108 -22.90 -19.26 13.75
CA GLN A 108 -24.06 -18.64 13.09
C GLN A 108 -24.23 -19.08 11.62
N ASN A 109 -23.40 -20.01 11.13
CA ASN A 109 -23.42 -20.54 9.77
C ASN A 109 -23.27 -19.45 8.69
N LEU A 110 -22.54 -18.39 8.99
CA LEU A 110 -22.27 -17.28 8.06
C LEU A 110 -21.00 -17.53 7.24
N ILE A 111 -20.07 -18.31 7.78
CA ILE A 111 -18.87 -18.78 7.08
C ILE A 111 -18.62 -20.25 7.40
N THR A 112 -17.91 -20.94 6.51
CA THR A 112 -17.27 -22.21 6.82
C THR A 112 -15.78 -21.99 7.03
N ARG A 113 -15.18 -22.80 7.90
CA ARG A 113 -13.74 -22.78 8.18
C ARG A 113 -13.23 -24.20 8.18
N GLU A 114 -12.15 -24.44 7.46
CA GLU A 114 -11.43 -25.71 7.44
C GLU A 114 -9.92 -25.49 7.52
N PHE A 115 -9.22 -26.50 7.98
CA PHE A 115 -7.77 -26.48 8.08
C PHE A 115 -7.19 -27.54 7.15
N ARG A 116 -6.32 -27.12 6.25
CA ARG A 116 -5.67 -28.00 5.28
C ARG A 116 -4.18 -28.10 5.54
N HIS A 117 -3.61 -29.23 5.14
CA HIS A 117 -2.18 -29.42 5.06
C HIS A 117 -1.76 -29.22 3.59
N ILE A 118 -1.03 -28.15 3.31
CA ILE A 118 -0.58 -27.84 1.96
C ILE A 118 0.88 -28.25 1.79
N LYS A 119 1.18 -28.89 0.66
CA LYS A 119 2.57 -29.13 0.24
C LYS A 119 2.96 -28.00 -0.69
N THR A 120 3.89 -27.15 -0.25
CA THR A 120 4.47 -26.13 -1.11
C THR A 120 5.27 -26.82 -2.23
N GLY A 121 5.36 -26.22 -3.44
CA GLY A 121 6.13 -26.77 -4.57
C GLY A 121 7.62 -27.07 -4.26
N SER A 122 8.11 -26.62 -3.12
CA SER A 122 9.46 -26.89 -2.57
C SER A 122 9.54 -28.07 -1.58
N GLY A 123 8.46 -28.86 -1.45
CA GLY A 123 8.38 -30.06 -0.61
C GLY A 123 8.10 -29.85 0.88
N LEU A 124 8.04 -28.59 1.36
CA LEU A 124 7.65 -28.27 2.74
C LEU A 124 6.13 -28.38 2.91
N ALA A 125 5.70 -29.14 3.92
CA ALA A 125 4.30 -29.22 4.30
C ALA A 125 3.97 -28.11 5.31
N ILE A 126 3.21 -27.10 4.89
CA ILE A 126 2.62 -26.14 5.83
C ILE A 126 1.34 -26.77 6.36
N THR A 127 1.35 -27.06 7.66
CA THR A 127 0.25 -27.73 8.34
C THR A 127 -0.72 -26.70 8.93
N ASN A 128 -1.98 -27.08 9.07
CA ASN A 128 -3.01 -26.28 9.75
C ASN A 128 -3.24 -24.89 9.12
N VAL A 129 -3.24 -24.82 7.79
CA VAL A 129 -3.56 -23.60 7.05
C VAL A 129 -5.07 -23.41 7.04
N MET A 130 -5.54 -22.25 7.50
CA MET A 130 -6.96 -21.95 7.58
C MET A 130 -7.49 -21.45 6.23
N TYR A 131 -8.55 -22.10 5.76
CA TYR A 131 -9.34 -21.73 4.60
C TYR A 131 -10.74 -21.33 5.06
N ILE A 132 -11.21 -20.19 4.57
CA ILE A 132 -12.49 -19.59 4.94
C ILE A 132 -13.33 -19.38 3.68
N GLU A 133 -14.62 -19.68 3.77
CA GLU A 133 -15.58 -19.46 2.70
C GLU A 133 -16.89 -18.88 3.25
N PRO A 134 -17.44 -17.82 2.64
CA PRO A 134 -18.69 -17.22 3.08
C PRO A 134 -19.91 -18.04 2.63
N ASN A 135 -20.88 -18.22 3.53
CA ASN A 135 -22.19 -18.74 3.17
C ASN A 135 -23.06 -17.58 2.65
N ILE A 136 -23.00 -17.34 1.35
CA ILE A 136 -23.67 -16.20 0.69
C ILE A 136 -25.18 -16.18 0.98
N GLU A 137 -25.84 -17.33 0.96
CA GLU A 137 -27.29 -17.42 1.20
C GLU A 137 -27.66 -16.92 2.60
N ASN A 138 -26.92 -17.35 3.63
CA ASN A 138 -27.18 -16.91 5.01
C ASN A 138 -26.79 -15.44 5.23
N ILE A 139 -25.71 -14.98 4.60
CA ILE A 139 -25.29 -13.57 4.63
C ILE A 139 -26.38 -12.68 4.02
N ILE A 140 -26.96 -13.06 2.88
CA ILE A 140 -28.07 -12.32 2.26
C ILE A 140 -29.27 -12.27 3.20
N LYS A 141 -29.61 -13.40 3.85
CA LYS A 141 -30.72 -13.47 4.81
C LYS A 141 -30.54 -12.47 5.96
N ILE A 142 -29.35 -12.32 6.53
CA ILE A 142 -29.12 -11.36 7.62
C ILE A 142 -28.97 -9.91 7.12
N SER A 143 -28.48 -9.73 5.89
CA SER A 143 -28.30 -8.42 5.26
C SER A 143 -29.65 -7.77 4.93
N ASN A 144 -30.58 -8.56 4.40
CA ASN A 144 -31.89 -8.11 3.94
C ASN A 144 -32.98 -8.15 5.03
N LYS A 145 -32.66 -8.60 6.25
CA LYS A 145 -33.53 -8.49 7.44
C LYS A 145 -33.57 -7.03 7.93
N SER A 146 -34.10 -6.16 7.10
CA SER A 146 -34.56 -4.83 7.52
C SER A 146 -35.98 -4.99 8.06
N ARG A 147 -36.17 -4.97 9.39
CA ARG A 147 -37.47 -4.48 9.88
C ARG A 147 -37.58 -3.05 9.33
N SER A 148 -38.63 -2.79 8.56
CA SER A 148 -39.06 -1.43 8.23
C SER A 148 -38.99 -0.58 9.51
N PRO A 149 -38.52 0.68 9.46
CA PRO A 149 -38.76 1.59 10.57
C PRO A 149 -40.28 1.65 10.75
N GLN A 150 -40.75 1.31 11.94
CA GLN A 150 -42.13 1.46 12.42
C GLN A 150 -43.13 0.37 11.96
N LYS A 151 -43.54 -0.48 12.91
CA LYS A 151 -44.96 -0.84 13.05
C LYS A 151 -45.38 -0.75 14.52
N ALA A 152 -46.51 -0.06 14.68
CA ALA A 152 -47.49 -0.11 15.77
C ALA A 152 -47.11 0.52 17.13
N GLY A 153 -47.11 1.85 17.17
CA GLY A 153 -47.28 2.67 18.37
C GLY A 153 -47.51 4.10 17.91
N GLY A 154 -48.76 4.46 17.62
CA GLY A 154 -49.12 5.60 16.78
C GLY A 154 -48.80 6.98 17.37
N TYR A 155 -48.33 7.87 16.50
CA TYR A 155 -48.77 9.27 16.42
C TYR A 155 -48.80 9.66 14.93
N PRO A 156 -49.84 10.35 14.46
CA PRO A 156 -49.94 10.75 13.05
C PRO A 156 -48.85 11.78 12.69
N PRO A 157 -48.45 11.90 11.42
CA PRO A 157 -47.45 12.88 11.00
C PRO A 157 -47.99 14.29 11.26
N LYS A 158 -47.33 15.07 12.14
CA LYS A 158 -47.66 16.48 12.32
C LYS A 158 -47.31 17.25 11.04
N LYS A 159 -48.28 17.99 10.51
CA LYS A 159 -48.06 18.91 9.39
C LYS A 159 -47.16 20.06 9.84
N LEU A 160 -46.34 20.57 8.91
CA LEU A 160 -45.47 21.72 9.10
C LEU A 160 -46.33 22.97 9.35
N GLY A 161 -46.59 23.24 10.63
CA GLY A 161 -47.49 24.30 11.10
C GLY A 161 -47.60 24.34 12.63
N ASP A 162 -47.33 23.21 13.30
CA ASP A 162 -47.48 23.10 14.77
C ASP A 162 -46.13 23.22 15.53
N ILE A 163 -45.30 24.21 15.19
CA ILE A 163 -44.13 24.57 16.01
C ILE A 163 -44.54 25.75 16.90
N PRO A 164 -44.65 25.58 18.23
CA PRO A 164 -44.86 26.72 19.13
C PRO A 164 -43.62 27.63 19.10
N PRO A 165 -43.80 28.97 19.14
CA PRO A 165 -42.68 29.89 19.10
C PRO A 165 -41.83 29.77 20.37
N LYS A 166 -40.50 29.89 20.19
CA LYS A 166 -39.49 29.87 21.26
C LYS A 166 -39.85 30.87 22.37
N SER A 167 -40.16 30.39 23.57
CA SER A 167 -40.13 31.23 24.76
C SER A 167 -38.71 31.31 25.31
N SER A 168 -38.16 32.51 25.24
CA SER A 168 -37.08 33.03 26.07
C SER A 168 -37.24 32.67 27.55
N GLY A 169 -36.21 32.07 28.15
CA GLY A 169 -36.20 31.70 29.57
C GLY A 169 -34.83 31.25 30.06
N ILE A 170 -33.99 32.24 30.37
CA ILE A 170 -32.91 32.34 31.38
C ILE A 170 -32.60 31.04 32.19
N SER A 171 -31.31 30.65 32.19
CA SER A 171 -30.69 29.64 33.09
C SER A 171 -30.92 29.92 34.59
N PRO A 172 -30.63 28.95 35.47
CA PRO A 172 -29.49 29.21 36.36
C PRO A 172 -28.58 28.01 36.64
N GLN A 173 -27.27 28.27 36.56
CA GLN A 173 -26.25 27.57 37.34
C GLN A 173 -26.55 27.69 38.85
N LYS A 174 -26.33 26.62 39.62
CA LYS A 174 -25.82 26.74 41.00
C LYS A 174 -25.12 25.45 41.46
N ASN A 175 -23.87 25.65 41.85
CA ASN A 175 -22.98 24.70 42.55
C ASN A 175 -23.37 24.54 44.03
N GLY A 176 -23.01 23.39 44.63
CA GLY A 176 -22.48 23.34 46.00
C GLY A 176 -22.99 22.21 46.93
N GLY A 177 -22.13 21.22 47.26
CA GLY A 177 -22.19 20.45 48.53
C GLY A 177 -22.03 18.90 48.46
N PRO A 178 -21.05 18.25 49.14
CA PRO A 178 -20.70 16.79 49.06
C PRO A 178 -21.19 15.96 50.29
N PRO A 179 -20.79 14.68 50.52
CA PRO A 179 -20.79 13.41 49.73
C PRO A 179 -21.67 12.30 50.40
N PRO A 180 -21.64 11.02 49.94
CA PRO A 180 -20.95 10.03 50.79
C PRO A 180 -20.11 8.96 50.06
N LYS A 181 -19.07 8.51 50.76
CA LYS A 181 -18.13 7.42 50.44
C LYS A 181 -18.84 6.07 50.24
N LYS A 182 -18.47 5.32 49.20
CA LYS A 182 -18.22 3.85 49.28
C LYS A 182 -17.12 3.46 48.28
N PHE A 183 -16.05 2.90 48.84
CA PHE A 183 -14.91 2.30 48.15
C PHE A 183 -15.30 0.96 47.53
N GLY A 184 -14.75 0.65 46.36
CA GLY A 184 -14.84 -0.66 45.70
C GLY A 184 -13.66 -0.85 44.75
N VAL A 185 -12.54 -1.27 45.34
CA VAL A 185 -11.24 -1.47 44.71
C VAL A 185 -11.17 -2.84 44.02
N ILE A 186 -10.53 -2.85 42.86
CA ILE A 186 -10.07 -4.02 42.09
C ILE A 186 -9.07 -4.85 42.92
N PRO A 187 -9.09 -6.19 42.82
CA PRO A 187 -7.78 -6.89 42.75
C PRO A 187 -7.68 -8.00 41.67
N PRO A 188 -6.46 -8.47 41.36
CA PRO A 188 -6.11 -9.18 40.13
C PRO A 188 -6.23 -10.72 40.20
N LYS A 189 -6.19 -11.31 38.99
CA LYS A 189 -5.99 -12.73 38.69
C LYS A 189 -4.70 -13.29 39.30
N ASN A 190 -4.80 -14.34 40.10
CA ASN A 190 -4.29 -15.69 39.82
C ASN A 190 -4.41 -16.54 41.09
N GLY A 191 -5.10 -17.67 40.96
CA GLY A 191 -5.26 -18.65 42.02
C GLY A 191 -3.94 -19.37 42.33
N GLY A 192 -3.60 -19.38 43.61
CA GLY A 192 -2.71 -20.35 44.21
C GLY A 192 -3.31 -20.74 45.56
N THR A 193 -3.66 -22.01 45.72
CA THR A 193 -3.94 -22.62 47.02
C THR A 193 -2.82 -23.59 47.31
N TYR A 194 -2.03 -23.32 48.34
CA TYR A 194 -1.74 -24.29 49.40
C TYR A 194 -1.30 -23.53 50.65
N THR A 195 -1.66 -24.14 51.77
CA THR A 195 -1.73 -23.67 53.14
C THR A 195 -0.37 -23.46 53.83
N GLU A 196 -0.43 -22.64 54.88
CA GLU A 196 0.59 -22.17 55.82
C GLU A 196 1.44 -23.28 56.48
N THR A 197 2.66 -22.94 56.91
CA THR A 197 3.13 -23.16 58.30
C THR A 197 4.33 -22.26 58.62
N THR A 198 4.18 -21.53 59.73
CA THR A 198 5.12 -20.67 60.47
C THR A 198 6.36 -21.40 61.00
N THR A 199 7.55 -20.80 60.91
CA THR A 199 8.54 -20.79 62.01
C THR A 199 9.55 -19.66 61.83
N GLU A 200 9.55 -18.70 62.78
CA GLU A 200 10.72 -17.85 63.05
C GLU A 200 11.85 -18.73 63.59
N ILE A 201 13.03 -18.67 62.96
CA ILE A 201 14.29 -19.03 63.63
C ILE A 201 15.31 -17.95 63.27
N THR A 202 15.52 -17.04 64.20
CA THR A 202 16.74 -16.24 64.31
C THR A 202 17.89 -17.19 64.66
N THR A 203 18.95 -17.21 63.86
CA THR A 203 20.24 -17.76 64.28
C THR A 203 21.34 -16.85 63.74
N GLU A 204 21.83 -15.97 64.61
CA GLU A 204 23.17 -15.39 64.46
C GLU A 204 24.18 -16.51 64.72
N THR A 205 25.00 -16.86 63.72
CA THR A 205 26.27 -17.57 63.96
C THR A 205 27.28 -17.28 62.85
N THR A 206 28.29 -16.47 63.21
CA THR A 206 29.73 -16.60 62.90
C THR A 206 30.13 -17.40 61.66
N THR A 207 30.76 -16.77 60.65
CA THR A 207 31.48 -17.54 59.61
C THR A 207 32.63 -16.78 58.92
N THR A 208 33.71 -16.52 59.66
CA THR A 208 35.00 -16.07 59.10
C THR A 208 35.76 -17.22 58.39
N THR A 209 35.18 -18.43 58.29
CA THR A 209 35.82 -19.64 57.73
C THR A 209 35.26 -20.05 56.35
N THR A 210 34.12 -19.51 55.89
CA THR A 210 33.48 -19.89 54.61
C THR A 210 33.95 -19.11 53.39
N GLU A 211 34.44 -17.88 53.54
CA GLU A 211 34.93 -17.05 52.43
C GLU A 211 36.16 -17.66 51.76
N ALA A 212 37.10 -18.21 52.54
CA ALA A 212 38.33 -18.81 52.02
C ALA A 212 38.06 -20.02 51.09
N ALA A 213 37.04 -20.83 51.41
CA ALA A 213 36.67 -22.00 50.60
C ALA A 213 35.91 -21.64 49.32
N ALA A 214 35.10 -20.57 49.34
CA ALA A 214 34.40 -20.07 48.15
C ALA A 214 35.38 -19.42 47.14
N VAL A 215 36.39 -18.71 47.64
CA VAL A 215 37.44 -18.09 46.83
C VAL A 215 38.35 -19.13 46.15
N ASP A 216 38.68 -20.25 46.82
CA ASP A 216 39.44 -21.36 46.21
C ASP A 216 38.67 -22.05 45.07
N LEU A 217 37.35 -22.27 45.25
CA LEU A 217 36.50 -22.89 44.23
C LEU A 217 36.33 -21.99 43.00
N ARG A 218 36.14 -20.69 43.21
CA ARG A 218 36.02 -19.67 42.15
C ARG A 218 37.28 -19.58 41.27
N ASN A 219 38.46 -19.75 41.88
CA ASN A 219 39.74 -19.69 41.18
C ASN A 219 39.99 -20.89 40.25
N ARG A 220 39.24 -21.97 40.44
CA ARG A 220 39.31 -23.21 39.65
C ARG A 220 38.60 -23.12 38.29
N PHE A 221 37.75 -22.11 38.08
CA PHE A 221 37.01 -21.93 36.81
C PHE A 221 37.80 -21.16 35.74
N PRO A 222 37.69 -21.55 34.45
CA PRO A 222 38.19 -20.76 33.33
C PRO A 222 37.66 -19.31 33.35
N LYS A 223 38.49 -18.35 32.95
CA LYS A 223 38.12 -16.91 32.92
C LYS A 223 36.80 -16.65 32.17
N SER A 224 36.54 -17.40 31.10
CA SER A 224 35.32 -17.28 30.28
C SER A 224 34.02 -17.67 31.00
N ILE A 225 34.09 -18.53 32.01
CA ILE A 225 32.92 -18.90 32.85
C ILE A 225 32.82 -17.90 34.01
N ARG A 226 33.95 -17.59 34.65
CA ARG A 226 33.99 -16.66 35.80
C ARG A 226 33.43 -15.28 35.46
N SER A 227 33.68 -14.78 34.25
CA SER A 227 33.18 -13.48 33.79
C SER A 227 31.68 -13.45 33.50
N ARG A 228 31.05 -14.62 33.30
CA ARG A 228 29.61 -14.74 32.99
C ARG A 228 28.76 -14.84 34.25
N ILE A 229 29.31 -15.29 35.38
CA ILE A 229 28.59 -15.37 36.66
C ILE A 229 28.21 -13.95 37.12
N PRO A 230 26.92 -13.67 37.37
CA PRO A 230 26.49 -12.35 37.84
C PRO A 230 27.19 -11.96 39.14
N ARG A 231 27.54 -10.68 39.29
CA ARG A 231 28.38 -10.17 40.40
C ARG A 231 27.89 -10.60 41.78
N ILE A 232 26.57 -10.63 41.98
CA ILE A 232 25.91 -10.95 43.26
C ILE A 232 26.13 -12.43 43.66
N TYR A 233 26.46 -13.32 42.72
CA TYR A 233 26.63 -14.76 42.97
C TYR A 233 28.07 -15.25 42.81
N GLN A 234 29.04 -14.34 42.67
CA GLN A 234 30.43 -14.73 42.40
C GLN A 234 31.09 -15.50 43.54
N ASP A 235 30.63 -15.28 44.77
CA ASP A 235 31.12 -15.97 45.97
C ASP A 235 30.05 -16.92 46.56
N HIS A 236 28.96 -17.17 45.82
CA HIS A 236 27.86 -18.03 46.27
C HIS A 236 28.21 -19.51 46.15
N ARG A 237 28.42 -20.17 47.30
CA ARG A 237 28.91 -21.56 47.38
C ARG A 237 28.15 -22.56 46.49
N ASP A 238 26.82 -22.56 46.53
CA ASP A 238 26.01 -23.54 45.77
C ASP A 238 26.08 -23.34 44.25
N VAL A 239 26.21 -22.09 43.81
CA VAL A 239 26.38 -21.74 42.40
C VAL A 239 27.73 -22.25 41.91
N LEU A 240 28.79 -21.98 42.66
CA LEU A 240 30.14 -22.43 42.33
C LEU A 240 30.24 -23.96 42.36
N ALA A 241 29.65 -24.62 43.36
CA ALA A 241 29.65 -26.08 43.47
C ALA A 241 28.88 -26.75 42.31
N SER A 242 27.72 -26.20 41.94
CA SER A 242 26.95 -26.70 40.79
C SER A 242 27.72 -26.54 39.48
N ILE A 243 28.35 -25.39 39.27
CA ILE A 243 29.19 -25.14 38.09
C ILE A 243 30.38 -26.11 38.04
N ASP A 244 31.08 -26.35 39.15
CA ASP A 244 32.23 -27.26 39.21
C ASP A 244 31.85 -28.72 38.89
N ALA A 245 30.73 -29.18 39.44
CA ALA A 245 30.24 -30.54 39.21
C ALA A 245 29.89 -30.78 37.73
N TYR A 246 29.18 -29.85 37.10
CA TYR A 246 28.80 -29.97 35.69
C TYR A 246 29.95 -29.66 34.72
N LEU A 247 30.93 -28.86 35.14
CA LEU A 247 32.13 -28.58 34.34
C LEU A 247 33.00 -29.84 34.20
N LYS A 248 33.09 -30.66 35.26
CA LYS A 248 33.85 -31.93 35.24
C LYS A 248 33.15 -33.03 34.44
N THR A 249 31.82 -33.05 34.44
CA THR A 249 31.04 -34.14 33.84
C THR A 249 30.60 -33.87 32.40
N HIS A 250 30.21 -32.63 32.06
CA HIS A 250 29.63 -32.25 30.76
C HIS A 250 30.52 -31.28 29.97
N GLY A 251 31.59 -30.79 30.59
CA GLY A 251 32.57 -29.93 29.95
C GLY A 251 32.16 -28.47 29.83
N LYS A 252 33.11 -27.66 29.35
CA LYS A 252 33.04 -26.19 29.33
C LYS A 252 31.89 -25.64 28.46
N SER A 253 31.68 -26.22 27.28
CA SER A 253 30.69 -25.72 26.32
C SER A 253 29.28 -25.81 26.88
N TYR A 254 28.92 -26.96 27.45
CA TYR A 254 27.62 -27.20 28.03
C TYR A 254 27.32 -26.23 29.18
N VAL A 255 28.22 -26.14 30.16
CA VAL A 255 28.07 -25.23 31.31
C VAL A 255 27.96 -23.77 30.87
N THR A 256 28.68 -23.38 29.82
CA THR A 256 28.62 -22.02 29.29
C THR A 256 27.24 -21.71 28.69
N THR A 257 26.68 -22.64 27.91
CA THR A 257 25.34 -22.49 27.31
C THR A 257 24.24 -22.45 28.37
N GLU A 258 24.30 -23.33 29.37
CA GLU A 258 23.32 -23.35 30.46
C GLU A 258 23.40 -22.11 31.35
N LEU A 259 24.62 -21.60 31.57
CA LEU A 259 24.82 -20.37 32.33
C LEU A 259 24.23 -19.16 31.61
N ASP A 260 24.46 -19.03 30.29
CA ASP A 260 23.86 -17.96 29.49
C ASP A 260 22.33 -18.04 29.51
N TYR A 261 21.78 -19.24 29.33
CA TYR A 261 20.35 -19.48 29.35
C TYR A 261 19.74 -19.09 30.71
N ALA A 262 20.39 -19.48 31.81
CA ALA A 262 19.94 -19.13 33.16
C ALA A 262 20.01 -17.62 33.43
N ILE A 263 21.01 -16.92 32.91
CA ILE A 263 21.15 -15.46 33.04
C ILE A 263 19.98 -14.75 32.33
N HIS A 264 19.64 -15.18 31.12
CA HIS A 264 18.59 -14.54 30.33
C HIS A 264 17.18 -14.85 30.84
N ASN A 265 16.94 -16.02 31.44
CA ASN A 265 15.60 -16.48 31.81
C ASN A 265 15.30 -16.42 33.32
N SER A 266 16.28 -16.14 34.18
CA SER A 266 16.07 -15.98 35.61
C SER A 266 15.43 -14.62 35.93
N THR A 267 14.10 -14.58 36.02
CA THR A 267 13.31 -13.35 36.24
C THR A 267 13.11 -12.95 37.70
N LYS A 268 13.47 -13.80 38.68
CA LYS A 268 13.25 -13.54 40.12
C LYS A 268 14.54 -13.10 40.83
N ASN A 269 14.48 -12.00 41.60
CA ASN A 269 15.56 -11.60 42.50
C ASN A 269 15.86 -12.74 43.50
N GLY A 270 17.13 -13.18 43.56
CA GLY A 270 17.54 -14.32 44.39
C GLY A 270 17.20 -15.72 43.84
N GLY A 271 16.45 -15.82 42.72
CA GLY A 271 16.04 -17.11 42.13
C GLY A 271 17.05 -17.75 41.18
N PHE A 272 18.13 -17.03 40.84
CA PHE A 272 19.15 -17.46 39.89
C PHE A 272 19.87 -18.77 40.28
N PRO A 273 20.29 -18.99 41.54
CA PRO A 273 20.97 -20.25 41.91
C PRO A 273 20.11 -21.49 41.67
N ALA A 274 18.84 -21.45 42.06
CA ALA A 274 17.90 -22.55 41.86
C ALA A 274 17.57 -22.76 40.37
N PHE A 275 17.48 -21.65 39.61
CA PHE A 275 17.23 -21.71 38.16
C PHE A 275 18.42 -22.30 37.40
N LEU A 276 19.63 -21.84 37.69
CA LEU A 276 20.87 -22.35 37.09
C LEU A 276 21.05 -23.85 37.36
N LYS A 277 20.80 -24.29 38.60
CA LYS A 277 20.88 -25.71 38.94
C LYS A 277 19.93 -26.55 38.08
N ARG A 278 18.68 -26.12 37.93
CA ARG A 278 17.69 -26.81 37.09
C ARG A 278 18.03 -26.75 35.61
N SER A 279 18.62 -25.65 35.12
CA SER A 279 19.12 -25.54 33.75
C SER A 279 20.23 -26.57 33.48
N LEU A 280 21.23 -26.64 34.37
CA LEU A 280 22.34 -27.59 34.28
C LEU A 280 21.87 -29.06 34.33
N GLU A 281 20.89 -29.37 35.18
CA GLU A 281 20.30 -30.70 35.32
C GLU A 281 19.50 -31.13 34.08
N ASN A 282 18.73 -30.21 33.48
CA ASN A 282 17.78 -30.54 32.42
C ASN A 282 18.25 -30.16 31.00
N GLY A 283 19.40 -29.49 30.87
CA GLY A 283 19.99 -29.12 29.57
C GLY A 283 19.16 -28.14 28.75
N TRP A 284 18.49 -27.19 29.41
CA TRP A 284 17.55 -26.27 28.76
C TRP A 284 18.23 -25.34 27.77
N GLY A 285 19.40 -24.80 28.12
CA GLY A 285 20.17 -23.94 27.23
C GLY A 285 20.69 -24.66 26.00
N ALA A 286 21.16 -25.90 26.15
CA ALA A 286 21.65 -26.71 25.05
C ALA A 286 20.54 -27.04 24.04
N GLU A 287 19.32 -27.30 24.51
CA GLU A 287 18.18 -27.55 23.65
C GLU A 287 17.69 -26.26 22.97
N ASP A 288 17.59 -25.15 23.71
CA ASP A 288 17.25 -23.84 23.17
C ASP A 288 18.24 -23.39 22.06
N LEU A 289 19.54 -23.63 22.26
CA LEU A 289 20.56 -23.33 21.26
C LEU A 289 20.38 -24.14 19.97
N LYS A 290 19.99 -25.42 20.05
CA LYS A 290 19.69 -26.24 18.87
C LYS A 290 18.48 -25.70 18.11
N VAL A 291 17.43 -25.31 18.85
CA VAL A 291 16.22 -24.73 18.26
C VAL A 291 16.54 -23.41 17.54
N LEU A 292 17.34 -22.53 18.17
CA LEU A 292 17.78 -21.28 17.56
C LEU A 292 18.63 -21.51 16.30
N GLN A 293 19.56 -22.46 16.34
CA GLN A 293 20.37 -22.81 15.16
C GLN A 293 19.53 -23.40 14.02
N ALA A 294 18.53 -24.23 14.35
CA ALA A 294 17.60 -24.78 13.38
C ALA A 294 16.76 -23.67 12.74
N ALA A 295 16.23 -22.74 13.54
CA ALA A 295 15.47 -21.58 13.06
C ALA A 295 16.32 -20.68 12.14
N GLN A 296 17.57 -20.39 12.52
CA GLN A 296 18.49 -19.61 11.68
C GLN A 296 18.84 -20.32 10.36
N LYS A 297 18.96 -21.65 10.36
CA LYS A 297 19.17 -22.43 9.15
C LYS A 297 17.94 -22.40 8.25
N GLU A 298 16.75 -22.52 8.81
CA GLU A 298 15.48 -22.46 8.09
C GLU A 298 15.27 -21.08 7.46
N GLN A 299 15.54 -19.99 8.18
CA GLN A 299 15.51 -18.63 7.65
C GLN A 299 16.42 -18.46 6.44
N ARG A 300 17.67 -18.94 6.52
CA ARG A 300 18.61 -18.90 5.38
C ARG A 300 18.11 -19.69 4.16
N ILE A 301 17.43 -20.81 4.37
CA ILE A 301 16.82 -21.60 3.29
C ILE A 301 15.66 -20.83 2.65
N LEU A 302 14.82 -20.20 3.45
CA LEU A 302 13.69 -19.39 2.97
C LEU A 302 14.18 -18.19 2.16
N GLU A 303 15.19 -17.47 2.65
CA GLU A 303 15.81 -16.35 1.95
C GLU A 303 16.39 -16.79 0.60
N ARG A 304 17.10 -17.92 0.56
CA ARG A 304 17.63 -18.47 -0.69
C ARG A 304 16.53 -18.80 -1.69
N ARG A 305 15.47 -19.48 -1.23
CA ARG A 305 14.31 -19.82 -2.07
C ARG A 305 13.56 -18.60 -2.57
N GLN A 306 13.49 -17.53 -1.78
CA GLN A 306 12.91 -16.27 -2.22
C GLN A 306 13.75 -15.65 -3.33
N LYS A 307 15.08 -15.57 -3.15
CA LYS A 307 15.99 -15.07 -4.19
C LYS A 307 15.92 -15.87 -5.49
N GLU A 308 15.79 -17.19 -5.39
CA GLU A 308 15.62 -18.07 -6.56
C GLU A 308 14.31 -17.76 -7.30
N ARG A 309 13.18 -17.61 -6.58
CA ARG A 309 11.90 -17.19 -7.18
C ARG A 309 11.96 -15.80 -7.82
N ASP A 310 12.61 -14.84 -7.16
CA ASP A 310 12.74 -13.48 -7.67
C ASP A 310 13.59 -13.47 -8.96
N LEU A 311 14.63 -14.30 -9.02
CA LEU A 311 15.46 -14.47 -10.21
C LEU A 311 14.70 -15.15 -11.37
N GLU A 312 13.88 -16.16 -11.07
CA GLU A 312 13.00 -16.79 -12.06
C GLU A 312 11.96 -15.81 -12.61
N ALA A 313 11.34 -15.00 -11.74
CA ALA A 313 10.42 -13.96 -12.15
C ALA A 313 11.08 -12.94 -13.08
N LEU A 314 12.32 -12.51 -12.75
CA LEU A 314 13.09 -11.59 -13.59
C LEU A 314 13.42 -12.20 -14.96
N ARG A 315 13.74 -13.50 -15.03
CA ARG A 315 13.98 -14.19 -16.30
C ARG A 315 12.70 -14.29 -17.15
N ALA A 316 11.58 -14.63 -16.54
CA ALA A 316 10.28 -14.68 -17.22
C ALA A 316 9.88 -13.29 -17.77
N GLU A 317 10.16 -12.22 -17.02
CA GLU A 317 9.95 -10.85 -17.49
C GLU A 317 10.85 -10.50 -18.67
N GLN A 318 12.13 -10.88 -18.63
CA GLN A 318 13.05 -10.69 -19.75
C GLN A 318 12.62 -11.45 -21.01
N GLU A 319 12.13 -12.68 -20.86
CA GLU A 319 11.61 -13.48 -21.98
C GLU A 319 10.37 -12.82 -22.60
N ARG A 320 9.43 -12.36 -21.78
CA ARG A 320 8.25 -11.61 -22.25
C ARG A 320 8.65 -10.34 -23.00
N LEU A 321 9.64 -9.60 -22.52
CA LEU A 321 10.15 -8.41 -23.21
C LEU A 321 10.78 -8.77 -24.55
N ALA A 322 11.55 -9.87 -24.63
CA ALA A 322 12.12 -10.34 -25.88
C ALA A 322 11.05 -10.75 -26.92
N ASP A 323 9.95 -11.37 -26.47
CA ASP A 323 8.81 -11.70 -27.33
C ASP A 323 8.10 -10.44 -27.86
N ILE A 324 7.91 -9.42 -27.00
CA ILE A 324 7.36 -8.13 -27.42
C ILE A 324 8.26 -7.48 -28.46
N GLU A 325 9.58 -7.42 -28.22
CA GLU A 325 10.53 -6.86 -29.19
C GLU A 325 10.51 -7.61 -30.52
N LYS A 326 10.41 -8.93 -30.50
CA LYS A 326 10.30 -9.75 -31.71
C LYS A 326 9.03 -9.43 -32.48
N TRP A 327 7.91 -9.26 -31.78
CA TRP A 327 6.64 -8.90 -32.39
C TRP A 327 6.67 -7.49 -32.98
N ASP A 328 7.26 -6.53 -32.28
CA ASP A 328 7.45 -5.17 -32.78
C ASP A 328 8.29 -5.16 -34.07
N ARG A 329 9.38 -5.94 -34.14
CA ARG A 329 10.18 -6.10 -35.36
C ARG A 329 9.37 -6.68 -36.53
N GLN A 330 8.50 -7.65 -36.27
CA GLN A 330 7.62 -8.21 -37.30
C GLN A 330 6.61 -7.18 -37.82
N ILE A 331 6.07 -6.34 -36.93
CA ILE A 331 5.19 -5.24 -37.31
C ILE A 331 5.94 -4.22 -38.16
N ASP A 332 7.15 -3.83 -37.75
CA ASP A 332 7.98 -2.89 -38.50
C ASP A 332 8.29 -3.40 -39.90
N GLN A 333 8.62 -4.69 -40.02
CA GLN A 333 8.84 -5.32 -41.32
C GLN A 333 7.57 -5.26 -42.19
N LYS A 334 6.42 -5.65 -41.66
CA LYS A 334 5.15 -5.59 -42.41
C LYS A 334 4.76 -4.17 -42.82
N VAL A 335 5.01 -3.19 -41.95
CA VAL A 335 4.77 -1.77 -42.26
C VAL A 335 5.66 -1.35 -43.42
N GLN A 336 6.94 -1.71 -43.40
CA GLN A 336 7.87 -1.39 -44.46
C GLN A 336 7.48 -2.04 -45.80
N GLU A 337 7.16 -3.33 -45.79
CA GLU A 337 6.64 -4.05 -46.98
C GLU A 337 5.37 -3.39 -47.54
N THR A 338 4.49 -2.91 -46.66
CA THR A 338 3.27 -2.20 -47.06
C THR A 338 3.60 -0.86 -47.70
N LEU A 339 4.52 -0.08 -47.10
CA LEU A 339 4.96 1.21 -47.64
C LEU A 339 5.54 1.09 -49.05
N GLU A 340 6.23 -0.01 -49.35
CA GLU A 340 6.79 -0.31 -50.68
C GLU A 340 5.72 -0.66 -51.72
N CYS A 341 4.56 -1.17 -51.29
CA CYS A 341 3.46 -1.55 -52.17
C CYS A 341 2.45 -0.41 -52.44
N ILE A 342 2.52 0.69 -51.68
CA ILE A 342 1.59 1.83 -51.81
C ILE A 342 1.97 2.71 -53.02
N SER A 343 0.98 3.17 -53.78
CA SER A 343 1.23 4.08 -54.89
C SER A 343 1.87 5.40 -54.42
N PRO A 344 2.78 6.03 -55.20
CA PRO A 344 3.46 7.26 -54.78
C PRO A 344 2.52 8.41 -54.39
N THR A 345 1.39 8.54 -55.09
CA THR A 345 0.37 9.57 -54.81
C THR A 345 -0.28 9.35 -53.45
N GLU A 346 -0.64 8.11 -53.15
CA GLU A 346 -1.26 7.73 -51.89
C GLU A 346 -0.26 7.82 -50.71
N LEU A 347 0.99 7.42 -50.94
CA LEU A 347 2.06 7.56 -49.95
C LEU A 347 2.31 9.02 -49.57
N ASN A 348 2.36 9.91 -50.56
CA ASN A 348 2.51 11.35 -50.31
C ASN A 348 1.33 11.91 -49.53
N ARG A 349 0.09 11.52 -49.87
CA ARG A 349 -1.12 11.93 -49.13
C ARG A 349 -1.03 11.55 -47.66
N ILE A 350 -0.70 10.29 -47.36
CA ILE A 350 -0.63 9.78 -45.98
C ILE A 350 0.53 10.45 -45.22
N LYS A 351 1.68 10.68 -45.86
CA LYS A 351 2.81 11.39 -45.24
C LYS A 351 2.46 12.84 -44.87
N THR A 352 1.79 13.56 -45.77
CA THR A 352 1.34 14.93 -45.51
C THR A 352 0.34 14.97 -44.36
N GLU A 353 -0.64 14.06 -44.35
CA GLU A 353 -1.61 13.96 -43.24
C GLU A 353 -0.92 13.64 -41.91
N ALA A 354 0.04 12.71 -41.90
CA ALA A 354 0.81 12.36 -40.70
C ALA A 354 1.63 13.56 -40.19
N TRP A 355 2.25 14.34 -41.09
CA TRP A 355 3.00 15.54 -40.74
C TRP A 355 2.10 16.63 -40.12
N GLU A 356 0.95 16.91 -40.72
CA GLU A 356 -0.02 17.88 -40.19
C GLU A 356 -0.53 17.48 -38.79
N GLN A 357 -0.77 16.19 -38.57
CA GLN A 357 -1.16 15.68 -37.24
C GLN A 357 -0.03 15.82 -36.22
N ALA A 358 1.23 15.59 -36.65
CA ALA A 358 2.40 15.72 -35.79
C ALA A 358 2.64 17.19 -35.38
N GLU A 359 2.50 18.15 -36.30
CA GLU A 359 2.60 19.58 -35.99
C GLU A 359 1.55 20.00 -34.96
N LYS A 360 0.30 19.54 -35.11
CA LYS A 360 -0.79 19.84 -34.16
C LYS A 360 -0.54 19.25 -32.77
N LYS A 361 0.13 18.10 -32.69
CA LYS A 361 0.41 17.39 -31.43
C LYS A 361 1.70 17.84 -30.75
N THR A 362 2.63 18.45 -31.48
CA THR A 362 3.95 18.80 -30.97
C THR A 362 3.98 20.26 -30.51
N PRO A 363 3.97 20.54 -29.20
CA PRO A 363 4.00 21.91 -28.71
C PRO A 363 5.34 22.60 -29.05
N SER A 364 5.29 23.92 -29.23
CA SER A 364 6.48 24.75 -29.44
C SER A 364 7.40 24.73 -28.21
N LEU A 365 8.71 24.88 -28.43
CA LEU A 365 9.69 24.83 -27.36
C LEU A 365 9.75 26.16 -26.61
N LYS A 366 9.95 26.09 -25.29
CA LYS A 366 10.10 27.29 -24.46
C LYS A 366 11.32 28.09 -24.91
N GLY A 367 11.11 29.37 -25.26
CA GLY A 367 12.16 30.26 -25.75
C GLY A 367 12.40 30.20 -27.27
N GLN A 368 11.70 29.33 -28.00
CA GLN A 368 11.74 29.27 -29.46
C GLN A 368 11.36 30.63 -30.07
N THR A 369 10.25 31.21 -29.62
CA THR A 369 9.78 32.53 -30.08
C THR A 369 10.79 33.65 -29.81
N SER A 370 11.53 33.56 -28.70
CA SER A 370 12.57 34.54 -28.35
C SER A 370 13.79 34.42 -29.24
N GLN A 371 14.20 33.19 -29.61
CA GLN A 371 15.29 32.96 -30.57
C GLN A 371 14.90 33.40 -31.98
N GLU A 372 13.68 33.08 -32.41
CA GLU A 372 13.14 33.51 -33.70
C GLU A 372 13.05 35.04 -33.79
N LEU A 373 12.71 35.72 -32.68
CA LEU A 373 12.71 37.18 -32.60
C LEU A 373 14.13 37.76 -32.66
N ALA A 374 15.10 37.11 -32.00
CA ALA A 374 16.50 37.54 -32.04
C ALA A 374 17.09 37.40 -33.44
N ALA A 375 16.85 36.27 -34.11
CA ALA A 375 17.27 36.01 -35.49
C ALA A 375 16.61 37.00 -36.48
N ALA A 376 15.34 37.36 -36.27
CA ALA A 376 14.67 38.35 -37.11
C ALA A 376 15.27 39.75 -36.97
N LYS A 377 15.65 40.14 -35.73
CA LYS A 377 16.32 41.42 -35.48
C LYS A 377 17.73 41.47 -36.08
N GLU A 378 18.46 40.37 -35.99
CA GLU A 378 19.76 40.22 -36.65
C GLU A 378 19.61 40.29 -38.18
N LYS A 379 18.62 39.60 -38.75
CA LYS A 379 18.37 39.69 -40.19
C LYS A 379 18.04 41.12 -40.61
N LEU A 380 17.19 41.82 -39.86
CA LEU A 380 16.84 43.22 -40.12
C LEU A 380 18.07 44.16 -40.13
N SER A 381 19.06 43.93 -39.26
CA SER A 381 20.26 44.76 -39.21
C SER A 381 21.17 44.58 -40.44
N THR A 382 21.11 43.39 -41.07
CA THR A 382 21.92 43.03 -42.26
C THR A 382 21.28 43.40 -43.61
N LEU A 383 20.01 43.79 -43.65
CA LEU A 383 19.31 44.15 -44.89
C LEU A 383 19.75 45.51 -45.43
N SER A 384 19.65 45.68 -46.76
CA SER A 384 19.94 46.95 -47.42
C SER A 384 18.85 47.99 -47.13
N ASP A 385 19.21 49.28 -47.18
CA ASP A 385 18.26 50.40 -46.96
C ASP A 385 16.99 50.36 -47.83
N PRO A 386 17.04 50.06 -49.15
CA PRO A 386 15.82 49.95 -49.94
C PRO A 386 14.90 48.80 -49.50
N GLU A 387 15.48 47.66 -49.08
CA GLU A 387 14.71 46.51 -48.58
C GLU A 387 14.06 46.81 -47.23
N ARG A 388 14.79 47.46 -46.32
CA ARG A 388 14.24 47.91 -45.02
C ARG A 388 13.08 48.87 -45.20
N LYS A 389 13.21 49.82 -46.14
CA LYS A 389 12.14 50.77 -46.47
C LYS A 389 10.92 50.07 -47.06
N SER A 390 11.12 49.09 -47.94
CA SER A 390 10.04 48.27 -48.49
C SER A 390 9.29 47.48 -47.40
N LEU A 391 10.02 46.81 -46.50
CA LEU A 391 9.44 46.09 -45.36
C LEU A 391 8.63 47.01 -44.45
N LEU A 392 9.15 48.20 -44.16
CA LEU A 392 8.49 49.19 -43.31
C LEU A 392 7.16 49.66 -43.91
N GLU A 393 7.12 49.91 -45.23
CA GLU A 393 5.89 50.33 -45.90
C GLU A 393 4.84 49.20 -45.94
N VAL A 394 5.26 47.95 -46.17
CA VAL A 394 4.34 46.80 -46.09
C VAL A 394 3.80 46.61 -44.68
N ALA A 395 4.67 46.71 -43.66
CA ALA A 395 4.25 46.58 -42.26
C ALA A 395 3.29 47.70 -41.84
N LYS A 396 3.53 48.96 -42.26
CA LYS A 396 2.59 50.07 -42.03
C LYS A 396 1.24 49.81 -42.68
N ALA A 397 1.21 49.32 -43.91
CA ALA A 397 -0.03 48.99 -44.61
C ALA A 397 -0.81 47.88 -43.88
N ALA A 398 -0.12 46.82 -43.44
CA ALA A 398 -0.72 45.73 -42.69
C ALA A 398 -1.28 46.18 -41.33
N VAL A 399 -0.53 47.02 -40.59
CA VAL A 399 -0.99 47.58 -39.31
C VAL A 399 -2.22 48.47 -39.53
N ARG A 400 -2.19 49.38 -40.51
CA ARG A 400 -3.36 50.22 -40.87
C ARG A 400 -4.58 49.37 -41.22
N ALA A 401 -4.41 48.30 -41.97
CA ALA A 401 -5.49 47.38 -42.29
C ALA A 401 -6.08 46.68 -41.05
N SER A 402 -5.24 46.38 -40.05
CA SER A 402 -5.65 45.70 -38.83
C SER A 402 -6.29 46.62 -37.77
N ILE A 403 -5.82 47.86 -37.63
CA ILE A 403 -6.30 48.80 -36.58
C ILE A 403 -7.14 49.95 -37.13
N GLY A 404 -7.28 50.11 -38.44
CA GLY A 404 -7.99 51.24 -39.06
C GLY A 404 -7.39 52.59 -38.64
N ASN A 405 -8.24 53.53 -38.23
CA ASN A 405 -7.86 54.88 -37.76
C ASN A 405 -7.77 55.01 -36.23
N LEU A 406 -7.72 53.89 -35.49
CA LEU A 406 -7.75 53.89 -34.01
C LEU A 406 -6.56 54.64 -33.37
N LEU A 407 -5.39 54.64 -34.02
CA LEU A 407 -4.20 55.33 -33.57
C LEU A 407 -3.64 56.17 -34.74
N GLY A 408 -3.36 57.44 -34.50
CA GLY A 408 -2.69 58.30 -35.48
C GLY A 408 -1.23 57.87 -35.72
N GLU A 409 -0.68 58.21 -36.88
CA GLU A 409 0.68 57.78 -37.29
C GLU A 409 1.79 58.27 -36.38
N ASN A 410 1.55 59.38 -35.66
CA ASN A 410 2.48 59.95 -34.68
C ASN A 410 2.34 59.31 -33.28
N HIS A 411 1.46 58.33 -33.12
CA HIS A 411 1.22 57.68 -31.84
C HIS A 411 2.33 56.64 -31.55
N PRO A 412 2.98 56.66 -30.38
CA PRO A 412 4.04 55.70 -30.04
C PRO A 412 3.60 54.23 -30.14
N GLY A 413 2.34 53.94 -29.83
CA GLY A 413 1.76 52.60 -29.99
C GLY A 413 1.61 52.14 -31.44
N PHE A 414 1.43 53.07 -32.38
CA PHE A 414 1.41 52.77 -33.81
C PHE A 414 2.80 52.33 -34.27
N HIS A 415 3.84 53.09 -33.92
CA HIS A 415 5.23 52.75 -34.23
C HIS A 415 5.63 51.38 -33.65
N ARG A 416 5.28 51.09 -32.38
CA ARG A 416 5.57 49.79 -31.76
C ARG A 416 4.89 48.62 -32.48
N ALA A 417 3.66 48.81 -32.94
CA ALA A 417 2.92 47.81 -33.71
C ALA A 417 3.58 47.58 -35.08
N VAL A 418 4.01 48.66 -35.75
CA VAL A 418 4.76 48.59 -37.01
C VAL A 418 6.09 47.86 -36.82
N ASP A 419 6.87 48.18 -35.79
CA ASP A 419 8.15 47.49 -35.50
C ASP A 419 7.95 45.99 -35.26
N SER A 420 6.87 45.64 -34.54
CA SER A 420 6.51 44.23 -34.31
C SER A 420 6.09 43.53 -35.60
N GLN A 421 5.33 44.22 -36.46
CA GLN A 421 4.92 43.70 -37.76
C GLN A 421 6.10 43.56 -38.72
N VAL A 422 7.08 44.47 -38.71
CA VAL A 422 8.31 44.34 -39.51
C VAL A 422 9.06 43.06 -39.16
N LEU A 423 9.19 42.73 -37.86
CA LEU A 423 9.83 41.49 -37.44
C LEU A 423 9.05 40.25 -37.89
N LYS A 424 7.71 40.32 -37.90
CA LYS A 424 6.84 39.26 -38.42
C LYS A 424 7.01 39.07 -39.94
N GLU A 425 7.04 40.15 -40.70
CA GLU A 425 7.29 40.12 -42.16
C GLU A 425 8.65 39.51 -42.50
N ILE A 426 9.67 39.75 -41.66
CA ILE A 426 11.00 39.15 -41.83
C ILE A 426 10.96 37.65 -41.56
N GLN A 427 10.24 37.21 -40.52
CA GLN A 427 10.05 35.78 -40.24
C GLN A 427 9.28 35.07 -41.35
N GLU A 428 8.35 35.76 -42.03
CA GLU A 428 7.57 35.21 -43.14
C GLU A 428 8.36 35.16 -44.46
N ARG A 429 9.18 36.19 -44.75
CA ARG A 429 9.93 36.30 -46.02
C ARG A 429 11.25 35.55 -46.03
N TYR A 430 11.86 35.35 -44.87
CA TYR A 430 13.18 34.74 -44.76
C TYR A 430 13.12 33.47 -43.91
N PRO A 431 13.68 32.34 -44.38
CA PRO A 431 13.81 31.14 -43.57
C PRO A 431 14.87 31.37 -42.49
N LEU A 432 14.45 31.81 -41.31
CA LEU A 432 15.34 32.00 -40.16
C LEU A 432 15.56 30.66 -39.46
N HIS A 433 16.79 30.14 -39.54
CA HIS A 433 17.16 28.92 -38.84
C HIS A 433 17.53 29.25 -37.39
N THR A 434 16.90 28.57 -36.44
CA THR A 434 17.30 28.62 -35.04
C THR A 434 17.46 27.21 -34.49
N PRO A 435 18.40 26.97 -33.56
CA PRO A 435 18.60 25.65 -32.98
C PRO A 435 17.32 25.06 -32.37
N LEU A 436 16.48 25.88 -31.72
CA LEU A 436 15.21 25.40 -31.17
C LEU A 436 14.16 25.10 -32.25
N THR A 437 14.12 25.87 -33.34
CA THR A 437 13.22 25.58 -34.46
C THR A 437 13.63 24.28 -35.17
N ASP A 438 14.93 24.02 -35.32
CA ASP A 438 15.44 22.79 -35.93
C ASP A 438 15.17 21.57 -35.02
N LEU A 439 15.41 21.67 -33.70
CA LEU A 439 15.05 20.64 -32.73
C LEU A 439 13.54 20.37 -32.68
N TRP A 440 12.72 21.42 -32.79
CA TRP A 440 11.26 21.26 -32.85
C TRP A 440 10.85 20.51 -34.13
N LYS A 441 11.45 20.83 -35.28
CA LYS A 441 11.21 20.10 -36.54
C LYS A 441 11.64 18.64 -36.46
N GLU A 442 12.75 18.32 -35.79
CA GLU A 442 13.15 16.92 -35.55
C GLU A 442 12.14 16.16 -34.67
N ARG A 443 11.59 16.83 -33.65
CA ARG A 443 10.53 16.25 -32.81
C ARG A 443 9.24 16.01 -33.59
N VAL A 444 8.83 16.98 -34.42
CA VAL A 444 7.68 16.84 -35.33
C VAL A 444 7.91 15.69 -36.29
N LYS A 445 9.11 15.57 -36.88
CA LYS A 445 9.46 14.45 -37.77
C LYS A 445 9.33 13.10 -37.07
N THR A 446 9.86 12.98 -35.86
CA THR A 446 9.78 11.73 -35.08
C THR A 446 8.33 11.34 -34.77
N GLU A 447 7.49 12.31 -34.38
CA GLU A 447 6.06 12.05 -34.14
C GLU A 447 5.30 11.78 -35.46
N SER A 448 5.69 12.41 -36.56
CA SER A 448 5.14 12.15 -37.90
C SER A 448 5.41 10.71 -38.34
N ASP A 449 6.65 10.22 -38.16
CA ASP A 449 7.01 8.83 -38.47
C ASP A 449 6.18 7.84 -37.61
N ARG A 450 5.96 8.17 -36.32
CA ARG A 450 5.11 7.37 -35.43
C ARG A 450 3.65 7.33 -35.88
N ILE A 451 3.10 8.50 -36.24
CA ILE A 451 1.71 8.61 -36.73
C ILE A 451 1.56 7.87 -38.07
N LEU A 452 2.54 8.01 -38.97
CA LEU A 452 2.57 7.30 -40.25
C LEU A 452 2.51 5.77 -40.05
N LYS A 453 3.34 5.23 -39.13
CA LYS A 453 3.32 3.80 -38.77
C LYS A 453 1.92 3.36 -38.31
N VAL A 454 1.28 4.13 -37.42
CA VAL A 454 -0.09 3.85 -36.93
C VAL A 454 -1.12 3.91 -38.06
N MET A 455 -1.04 4.90 -38.96
CA MET A 455 -1.95 5.03 -40.08
C MET A 455 -1.83 3.87 -41.06
N VAL A 456 -0.60 3.43 -41.37
CA VAL A 456 -0.36 2.26 -42.22
C VAL A 456 -0.95 1.00 -41.60
N ILE A 457 -0.68 0.77 -40.31
CA ILE A 457 -1.24 -0.38 -39.56
C ILE A 457 -2.76 -0.40 -39.62
N ARG A 458 -3.41 0.76 -39.41
CA ARG A 458 -4.87 0.88 -39.38
C ARG A 458 -5.50 0.74 -40.77
N ASN A 459 -4.96 1.44 -41.76
CA ASN A 459 -5.56 1.52 -43.09
C ASN A 459 -5.41 0.22 -43.89
N TYR A 460 -4.31 -0.50 -43.67
CA TYR A 460 -3.99 -1.75 -44.37
C TYR A 460 -4.24 -3.00 -43.51
N GLY A 461 -4.86 -2.83 -42.33
CA GLY A 461 -5.36 -3.95 -41.53
C GLY A 461 -4.26 -4.90 -41.04
N LEU A 462 -3.04 -4.40 -40.78
CA LEU A 462 -1.89 -5.22 -40.40
C LEU A 462 -2.08 -5.95 -39.05
N LEU A 463 -3.11 -5.58 -38.28
CA LEU A 463 -3.52 -6.21 -37.03
C LEU A 463 -4.78 -7.10 -37.15
N LYS A 464 -5.44 -7.19 -38.33
CA LYS A 464 -6.72 -7.91 -38.49
C LYS A 464 -6.58 -9.42 -38.80
N SER A 465 -5.39 -10.01 -38.64
CA SER A 465 -5.20 -11.45 -38.78
C SER A 465 -4.60 -12.04 -37.51
N GLN A 466 -5.46 -12.23 -36.49
CA GLN A 466 -5.35 -13.29 -35.48
C GLN A 466 -6.58 -13.26 -34.56
N THR A 467 -7.74 -13.62 -35.12
CA THR A 467 -8.75 -14.32 -34.33
C THR A 467 -8.42 -15.81 -34.40
N VAL A 468 -8.32 -16.44 -33.23
CA VAL A 468 -8.23 -17.88 -32.97
C VAL A 468 -6.87 -18.51 -33.27
N GLY A 469 -6.30 -19.14 -32.24
CA GLY A 469 -5.12 -19.98 -32.31
C GLY A 469 -4.72 -20.40 -30.91
N ASP A 470 -5.39 -21.45 -30.43
CA ASP A 470 -5.05 -22.22 -29.23
C ASP A 470 -3.53 -22.37 -29.03
N SER A 471 -3.09 -22.32 -27.76
CA SER A 471 -2.15 -23.25 -27.12
C SER A 471 -1.57 -22.63 -25.83
N PRO A 472 -1.04 -23.45 -24.91
CA PRO A 472 -1.70 -24.36 -23.97
C PRO A 472 -1.80 -23.78 -22.55
#